data_AF-A0A352ANL1-F1
#
_entry.id   AF-A0A352ANL1-F1
#
_cell.length_a   1.000
_cell.length_b   1.000
_cell.length_c   1.000
_cell.angle_alpha   90.00
_cell.angle_beta   90.00
_cell.angle_gamma   90.00
#
_symmetry.space_group_name_H-M   'P 1'
#
loop_
_entity.id
_entity.type
_entity.pdbx_description
1 polymer ?
#
loop_
_entity_poly.entity_id
_entity_poly.type
_entity_poly.pdbx_seq_one_letter_code
_entity_poly.pdbx_strand_id
1 'polypeptide(L)'
;MSKIEAGRIALSENCFSLIHLLDSVKQMFRLRAESKGLKLIFEIAPNLPDYIKTDEGKLRSCLINLLSNAIKFTNKGHVFLRAKLPKNNQQPTT
;
A
#
# COMPACT_ATOMS: atom_id res chain seq x y z
N MET A 1 -19.43 3.13 -18.09
CA MET A 1 -19.30 1.75 -18.58
C MET A 1 -17.82 1.39 -18.60
N SER A 2 -17.45 0.40 -17.79
CA SER A 2 -16.08 0.08 -17.37
C SER A 2 -15.29 -0.66 -18.45
N LYS A 3 -14.03 -0.24 -18.69
CA LYS A 3 -13.00 -1.00 -19.44
C LYS A 3 -12.53 -2.27 -18.69
N ILE A 4 -13.43 -2.96 -18.00
CA ILE A 4 -13.17 -4.24 -17.32
C ILE A 4 -13.58 -5.42 -18.22
N GLU A 5 -14.42 -5.19 -19.24
CA GLU A 5 -14.99 -6.23 -20.14
C GLU A 5 -14.10 -6.61 -21.34
N ALA A 6 -12.80 -6.32 -21.32
CA ALA A 6 -11.91 -6.67 -22.44
C ALA A 6 -10.64 -7.38 -21.98
N GLY A 7 -10.74 -8.36 -21.07
CA GLY A 7 -9.82 -9.50 -20.92
C GLY A 7 -8.30 -9.25 -20.81
N ARG A 8 -7.83 -8.00 -20.72
CA ARG A 8 -6.43 -7.61 -20.76
C ARG A 8 -6.23 -6.40 -19.86
N ILE A 9 -6.18 -6.65 -18.56
CA ILE A 9 -5.51 -5.71 -17.66
C ILE A 9 -4.01 -5.81 -18.01
N ALA A 10 -3.55 -4.97 -18.93
CA ALA A 10 -2.13 -4.85 -19.21
C ALA A 10 -1.46 -4.23 -17.97
N LEU A 11 -0.60 -4.99 -17.30
CA LEU A 11 0.28 -4.47 -16.25
C LEU A 11 1.41 -3.71 -16.94
N SER A 12 1.59 -2.45 -16.54
CA SER A 12 2.74 -1.65 -16.97
C SER A 12 3.83 -1.82 -15.92
N GLU A 13 4.58 -2.92 -15.98
CA GLU A 13 5.65 -3.16 -15.01
C GLU A 13 6.81 -2.18 -15.19
N ASN A 14 7.17 -1.49 -14.11
CA ASN A 14 8.35 -0.65 -14.00
C ASN A 14 9.14 -0.99 -12.73
N CYS A 15 10.45 -0.74 -12.76
CA CYS A 15 11.27 -0.78 -11.56
C CYS A 15 11.20 0.60 -10.88
N PHE A 16 10.81 0.66 -9.62
CA PHE A 16 10.66 1.91 -8.87
C PHE A 16 10.97 1.71 -7.40
N SER A 17 11.22 2.81 -6.69
CA SER A 17 11.46 2.77 -5.25
C SER A 17 10.15 2.60 -4.47
N LEU A 18 10.02 1.47 -3.79
CA LEU A 18 8.88 1.17 -2.93
C LEU A 18 8.82 2.13 -1.74
N ILE A 19 9.97 2.48 -1.17
CA ILE A 19 10.06 3.40 -0.03
C ILE A 19 9.53 4.79 -0.42
N HIS A 20 9.96 5.33 -1.57
CA HIS A 20 9.44 6.61 -2.06
C HIS A 20 7.94 6.58 -2.35
N LEU A 21 7.42 5.48 -2.92
CA LEU A 21 5.97 5.31 -3.10
C LEU A 21 5.24 5.36 -1.75
N LEU A 22 5.68 4.56 -0.77
CA LEU A 22 5.07 4.50 0.56
C LEU A 22 5.11 5.85 1.28
N ASP A 23 6.23 6.57 1.22
CA ASP A 23 6.36 7.91 1.79
C ASP A 23 5.43 8.91 1.11
N SER A 24 5.32 8.89 -0.23
CA SER A 24 4.42 9.78 -0.95
C SER A 24 2.96 9.56 -0.54
N VAL A 25 2.56 8.29 -0.37
CA VAL A 25 1.22 7.92 0.10
C VAL A 25 1.01 8.34 1.56
N LYS A 26 2.02 8.17 2.43
CA LYS A 26 1.99 8.61 3.83
C LYS A 26 1.74 10.11 3.93
N GLN A 27 2.47 10.93 3.18
CA GLN A 27 2.29 12.39 3.19
C GLN A 27 0.89 12.80 2.75
N MET A 28 0.36 12.15 1.71
CA MET A 28 -0.97 12.44 1.18
C MET A 28 -2.09 12.23 2.22
N PHE A 29 -1.96 11.25 3.11
CA PHE A 29 -2.98 10.92 4.11
C PHE A 29 -2.70 11.47 5.52
N ARG A 30 -1.50 12.00 5.78
CA ARG A 30 -1.10 12.52 7.11
C ARG A 30 -2.08 13.56 7.62
N LEU A 31 -2.31 14.64 6.86
CA LEU A 31 -3.21 15.73 7.25
C LEU A 31 -4.66 15.26 7.41
N ARG A 32 -5.08 14.30 6.59
CA ARG A 32 -6.46 13.75 6.65
C ARG A 32 -6.69 12.87 7.89
N ALA A 33 -5.68 12.11 8.30
CA ALA A 33 -5.74 11.33 9.53
C ALA A 33 -5.72 12.28 10.75
N GLU A 34 -4.81 13.25 10.74
CA GLU A 34 -4.67 14.25 11.79
C GLU A 34 -5.94 15.08 12.00
N SER A 35 -6.58 15.56 10.92
CA SER A 35 -7.84 16.32 11.01
C SER A 35 -9.00 15.49 11.57
N LYS A 36 -8.92 14.17 11.51
CA LYS A 36 -9.90 13.24 12.11
C LYS A 36 -9.48 12.76 13.51
N GLY A 37 -8.37 13.24 14.05
CA GLY A 37 -7.82 12.79 15.32
C GLY A 37 -7.31 11.34 15.32
N LEU A 38 -7.00 10.79 14.15
CA LEU A 38 -6.45 9.44 13.99
C LEU A 38 -4.92 9.49 13.91
N LYS A 39 -4.24 8.49 14.47
CA LYS A 39 -2.81 8.27 14.16
C LYS A 39 -2.67 7.37 12.94
N LEU A 40 -1.92 7.84 11.95
CA LEU A 40 -1.54 7.04 10.78
C LEU A 40 -0.09 6.58 10.95
N ILE A 41 0.11 5.26 10.97
CA ILE A 41 1.41 4.65 11.26
C ILE A 41 1.81 3.76 10.08
N PHE A 42 3.05 3.94 9.62
CA PHE A 42 3.66 3.10 8.58
C PHE A 42 4.73 2.25 9.25
N GLU A 43 4.55 0.93 9.19
CA GLU A 43 5.50 -0.06 9.71
C GLU A 43 6.13 -0.78 8.52
N ILE A 44 7.33 -0.36 8.15
CA ILE A 44 8.08 -0.91 7.02
C ILE A 44 9.15 -1.84 7.59
N ALA A 45 9.14 -3.11 7.17
CA ALA A 45 10.13 -4.07 7.63
C ALA A 45 11.53 -3.69 7.10
N PRO A 46 12.60 -3.80 7.91
CA PRO A 46 13.95 -3.37 7.53
C PRO A 46 14.57 -4.23 6.41
N ASN A 47 14.02 -5.42 6.17
CA ASN A 47 14.45 -6.33 5.11
C ASN A 47 13.65 -6.17 3.81
N LEU A 48 12.79 -5.14 3.72
CA LEU A 48 12.04 -4.87 2.50
C LEU A 48 12.98 -4.25 1.46
N PRO A 49 12.97 -4.72 0.20
CA PRO A 49 13.82 -4.13 -0.83
C PRO A 49 13.40 -2.70 -1.16
N ASP A 50 14.38 -1.83 -1.35
CA ASP A 50 14.15 -0.42 -1.70
C ASP A 50 13.46 -0.26 -3.05
N TYR A 51 13.77 -1.15 -4.00
CA TYR A 51 13.22 -1.16 -5.36
C TYR A 51 12.48 -2.46 -5.64
N ILE A 52 11.31 -2.34 -6.28
CA ILE A 52 10.52 -3.49 -6.74
C ILE A 52 10.14 -3.31 -8.21
N LYS A 53 9.84 -4.42 -8.87
CA LYS A 53 9.31 -4.45 -10.24
C LYS A 53 7.84 -4.84 -10.22
N THR A 54 6.96 -3.88 -10.52
CA THR A 54 5.51 -4.09 -10.68
C THR A 54 4.89 -2.85 -11.35
N ASP A 55 3.57 -2.76 -11.43
CA ASP A 55 2.85 -1.58 -11.93
C ASP A 55 2.70 -0.55 -10.79
N GLU A 56 3.57 0.47 -10.75
CA GLU A 56 3.56 1.50 -9.71
C GLU A 56 2.21 2.20 -9.60
N GLY A 57 1.61 2.56 -10.74
CA GLY A 57 0.36 3.31 -10.80
C GLY A 57 -0.80 2.53 -10.19
N LYS A 58 -0.89 1.23 -10.49
CA LYS A 58 -1.89 0.36 -9.89
C LYS A 58 -1.62 0.10 -8.41
N LEU A 59 -0.37 -0.16 -8.03
CA LEU A 59 -0.03 -0.34 -6.62
C LEU A 59 -0.39 0.90 -5.79
N ARG A 60 -0.01 2.09 -6.28
CA ARG A 60 -0.39 3.38 -5.70
C ARG A 60 -1.91 3.49 -5.56
N SER A 61 -2.66 3.20 -6.62
CA SER A 61 -4.12 3.27 -6.62
C SER A 61 -4.75 2.34 -5.57
N CYS A 62 -4.26 1.10 -5.46
CA CYS A 62 -4.69 0.15 -4.43
C CYS A 62 -4.43 0.70 -3.02
N LEU A 63 -3.22 1.19 -2.74
CA LEU A 63 -2.86 1.76 -1.44
C LEU A 63 -3.74 2.96 -1.08
N ILE A 64 -3.99 3.85 -2.03
CA ILE A 64 -4.84 5.04 -1.85
C ILE A 64 -6.28 4.62 -1.50
N ASN A 65 -6.84 3.67 -2.23
CA ASN A 65 -8.20 3.20 -1.99
C ASN A 65 -8.35 2.57 -0.60
N LEU A 66 -7.39 1.72 -0.22
CA LEU A 66 -7.39 1.08 1.10
C LEU A 66 -7.26 2.10 2.24
N LEU A 67 -6.31 3.03 2.15
CA LEU A 67 -6.10 4.05 3.19
C LEU A 67 -7.24 5.06 3.28
N SER A 68 -7.80 5.47 2.14
CA SER A 68 -8.98 6.35 2.12
C SER A 68 -10.15 5.69 2.85
N ASN A 69 -10.39 4.40 2.62
CA ASN A 69 -11.42 3.65 3.32
C ASN A 69 -11.08 3.49 4.82
N ALA A 70 -9.84 3.13 5.15
CA ALA A 70 -9.43 2.96 6.54
C ALA A 70 -9.64 4.25 7.36
N ILE A 71 -9.23 5.41 6.82
CA ILE A 71 -9.44 6.71 7.49
C ILE A 71 -10.92 7.10 7.49
N LYS A 72 -11.66 6.86 6.40
CA LYS A 72 -13.10 7.17 6.33
C LYS A 72 -13.90 6.43 7.41
N PHE A 73 -13.64 5.15 7.61
CA PHE A 73 -14.48 4.29 8.46
C PHE A 73 -13.96 4.12 9.90
N THR A 74 -12.73 4.57 10.20
CA THR A 74 -12.22 4.57 11.57
C THR A 74 -12.60 5.87 12.28
N ASN A 75 -13.33 5.80 13.39
CA ASN A 75 -13.79 7.00 14.12
C ASN A 75 -12.81 7.47 15.19
N LYS A 76 -12.11 6.54 15.84
CA LYS A 76 -11.12 6.82 16.89
C LYS A 76 -10.00 5.77 16.83
N GLY A 77 -8.80 6.13 17.28
CA GLY A 77 -7.66 5.21 17.35
C GLY A 77 -6.66 5.40 16.21
N HIS A 78 -6.28 4.29 15.57
CA HIS A 78 -5.10 4.24 14.69
C HIS A 78 -5.38 3.47 13.39
N VAL A 79 -4.70 3.87 12.33
CA VAL A 79 -4.63 3.15 11.06
C VAL A 79 -3.17 2.77 10.82
N PHE A 80 -2.92 1.48 10.58
CA PHE A 80 -1.60 0.94 10.29
C PHE A 80 -1.50 0.50 8.84
N LEU A 81 -0.45 0.93 8.14
CA LEU A 81 0.01 0.31 6.91
C LEU A 81 1.29 -0.46 7.22
N ARG A 82 1.28 -1.78 6.99
CA ARG A 82 2.45 -2.63 7.20
C ARG A 82 2.96 -3.19 5.88
N ALA A 83 4.24 -2.99 5.60
CA ALA A 83 4.92 -3.55 4.44
C ALA A 83 6.02 -4.50 4.90
N LYS A 84 5.94 -5.77 4.50
CA LYS A 84 6.87 -6.84 4.87
C LYS A 84 7.03 -7.82 3.72
N LEU A 85 8.18 -8.48 3.66
CA LEU A 85 8.31 -9.66 2.81
C LEU A 85 7.30 -10.73 3.24
N PRO A 86 6.75 -11.51 2.30
CA PRO A 86 5.92 -12.66 2.63
C PRO A 86 6.74 -13.60 3.52
N LYS A 87 6.10 -14.19 4.53
CA LYS A 87 6.73 -15.29 5.26
C LYS A 87 6.93 -16.41 4.26
N ASN A 88 8.16 -16.90 4.11
CA ASN A 88 8.42 -18.06 3.29
C ASN A 88 7.64 -19.22 3.92
N ASN A 89 6.56 -19.67 3.28
CA ASN A 89 5.87 -20.89 3.69
C ASN A 89 6.79 -22.06 3.32
N GLN A 90 7.84 -22.29 4.12
CA GLN A 90 8.47 -23.60 4.14
C GLN A 90 7.40 -24.57 4.64
N GLN A 91 6.91 -25.39 3.71
CA GLN A 91 6.15 -26.59 4.02
C GLN A 91 6.91 -27.38 5.08
N PRO A 92 6.22 -27.97 6.08
CA PRO A 92 6.88 -28.83 7.05
C PRO A 92 7.53 -29.98 6.29
N THR A 93 8.86 -30.07 6.36
CA THR A 93 9.60 -31.28 5.99
C THR A 93 9.05 -32.41 6.83
N THR A 94 8.46 -33.37 6.14
CA THR A 94 8.05 -34.67 6.69
C THR A 94 9.28 -35.51 6.97
#